data_AF-B7RWF4-F1
#
_entry.id   AF-B7RWF4-F1
#
_cell.length_a   1.000
_cell.length_b   1.000
_cell.length_c   1.000
_cell.angle_alpha   90.00
_cell.angle_beta   90.00
_cell.angle_gamma   90.00
#
_symmetry.space_group_name_H-M   'P 1'
#
loop_
_entity.id
_entity.type
_entity.pdbx_description
1 polymer ?
#
loop_
_entity_poly.entity_id
_entity_poly.type
_entity_poly.pdbx_seq_one_letter_code
_entity_poly.pdbx_strand_id
1 'polypeptide(L)'
;MIVLLVTRFVWGFLGSVHSRFSDFVVGPASVLAYLRGQPSPTPGHNPLGGWSVLALLCLLLLQAISGLFNSDDILFSGPLYYAAEPQLRDLMGVVHQWTFDILLGLIALHILTIMYYQFRLKKQLIQPMLVGAATDREGHKAPVSALKAVLVAIVIALLLWQGLELAPQPQPLW
;
A
#
# COMPACT_ATOMS: atom_id res chain seq x y z
N MET A 1 -3.81 -10.68 2.21
CA MET A 1 -3.23 -9.47 1.57
C MET A 1 -4.23 -8.32 1.49
N ILE A 2 -5.38 -8.48 0.85
CA ILE A 2 -6.37 -7.39 0.64
C ILE A 2 -6.81 -6.75 1.96
N VAL A 3 -7.13 -7.55 2.98
CA VAL A 3 -7.53 -7.04 4.31
C VAL A 3 -6.49 -6.07 4.89
N LEU A 4 -5.20 -6.42 4.83
CA LEU A 4 -4.12 -5.58 5.34
C LEU A 4 -3.97 -4.29 4.54
N LEU A 5 -4.07 -4.38 3.21
CA LEU A 5 -4.00 -3.21 2.32
C LEU A 5 -5.17 -2.24 2.55
N VAL A 6 -6.40 -2.74 2.60
CA VAL A 6 -7.59 -1.93 2.85
C VAL A 6 -7.53 -1.32 4.25
N THR A 7 -7.13 -2.10 5.26
CA THR A 7 -6.91 -1.60 6.62
C THR A 7 -5.87 -0.48 6.63
N ARG A 8 -4.75 -0.65 5.93
CA ARG A 8 -3.71 0.38 5.83
C ARG A 8 -4.22 1.64 5.14
N PHE A 9 -5.01 1.49 4.08
CA PHE A 9 -5.60 2.62 3.35
C PHE A 9 -6.56 3.40 4.26
N VAL A 10 -7.49 2.71 4.92
CA VAL A 10 -8.45 3.28 5.89
C VAL A 10 -7.71 3.95 7.08
N TRP A 11 -6.68 3.29 7.61
CA TRP A 11 -5.86 3.84 8.68
C TRP A 11 -5.05 5.07 8.25
N GLY A 12 -4.72 5.20 6.97
CA GLY A 12 -4.11 6.39 6.39
C GLY A 12 -5.01 7.64 6.39
N PHE A 13 -6.32 7.48 6.61
CA PHE A 13 -7.24 8.61 6.79
C PHE A 13 -7.61 8.82 8.27
N LEU A 14 -7.86 7.73 9.02
CA LEU A 14 -8.40 7.79 10.39
C LEU A 14 -7.34 7.70 11.49
N GLY A 15 -6.12 7.25 11.17
CA GLY A 15 -5.07 6.89 12.13
C GLY A 15 -4.39 8.07 12.83
N SER A 16 -3.25 7.78 13.48
CA SER A 16 -2.41 8.80 14.15
C SER A 16 -1.91 9.82 13.15
N VAL A 17 -1.53 11.01 13.63
CA VAL A 17 -0.99 12.09 12.77
C VAL A 17 0.12 11.56 11.86
N HIS A 18 1.10 10.83 12.42
CA HIS A 18 2.18 10.22 11.65
C HIS A 18 1.79 9.08 10.69
N SER A 19 0.57 8.56 10.80
CA SER A 19 0.04 7.55 9.89
C SER A 19 -0.79 8.17 8.76
N ARG A 20 -1.22 9.44 8.89
CA ARG A 20 -2.14 10.05 7.93
C ARG A 20 -1.43 10.45 6.65
N PHE A 21 -2.08 10.23 5.50
CA PHE A 21 -1.58 10.70 4.22
C PHE A 21 -1.29 12.20 4.23
N SER A 22 -2.10 12.99 4.93
CA SER A 22 -1.91 14.45 5.06
C SER A 22 -0.63 14.87 5.79
N ASP A 23 -0.01 13.99 6.59
CA ASP A 23 1.21 14.30 7.35
C ASP A 23 2.49 14.07 6.53
N PHE A 24 2.46 13.10 5.61
CA PHE A 24 3.64 12.73 4.81
C PHE A 24 3.53 13.02 3.32
N VAL A 25 2.31 13.17 2.77
CA VAL A 25 2.09 13.56 1.37
C VAL A 25 2.08 15.08 1.29
N VAL A 26 3.22 15.64 0.90
CA VAL A 26 3.36 17.06 0.59
C VAL A 26 2.75 17.35 -0.78
N GLY A 27 2.14 18.53 -0.95
CA GLY A 27 1.48 18.92 -2.20
C GLY A 27 2.40 18.82 -3.42
N PRO A 28 1.85 18.54 -4.63
CA PRO A 28 2.63 18.30 -5.84
C PRO A 28 3.55 19.49 -6.21
N ALA A 29 3.16 20.72 -5.86
CA ALA A 29 4.00 21.90 -6.02
C ALA A 29 5.29 21.85 -5.18
N SER A 30 5.23 21.31 -3.96
CA SER A 30 6.39 21.15 -3.08
C SER A 30 7.33 20.04 -3.58
N VAL A 31 6.79 19.00 -4.23
CA VAL A 31 7.61 17.97 -4.89
C VAL A 31 8.36 18.58 -6.08
N LEU A 32 7.67 19.36 -6.91
CA LEU A 32 8.30 20.06 -8.04
C LEU A 32 9.38 21.05 -7.56
N ALA A 33 9.14 21.77 -6.48
CA ALA A 33 10.12 22.67 -5.87
C ALA A 33 11.35 21.90 -5.33
N TYR A 34 11.14 20.74 -4.71
CA TYR A 34 12.21 19.87 -4.23
C TYR A 34 13.06 19.30 -5.38
N LEU A 35 12.42 18.87 -6.48
CA LEU A 35 13.11 18.42 -7.69
C LEU A 35 13.92 19.55 -8.35
N ARG A 36 13.51 20.81 -8.15
CA ARG A 36 14.24 22.01 -8.60
C ARG A 36 15.34 22.46 -7.62
N GLY A 37 15.64 21.66 -6.59
CA GLY A 37 16.72 21.92 -5.65
C GLY A 37 16.36 22.81 -4.46
N GLN A 38 15.07 23.12 -4.26
CA GLN A 38 14.66 23.86 -3.05
C GLN A 38 14.69 22.94 -1.82
N PRO A 39 15.16 23.42 -0.66
CA PRO A 39 15.20 22.62 0.56
C PRO A 39 13.80 22.16 0.94
N SER A 40 13.69 20.92 1.46
CA SER A 40 12.42 20.36 1.90
C SER A 40 11.78 21.27 2.97
N PRO A 41 10.50 21.67 2.81
CA PRO A 41 9.83 22.57 3.75
C PRO A 41 9.59 21.94 5.13
N THR A 42 9.74 20.62 5.26
CA THR A 42 9.54 19.88 6.51
C THR A 42 10.81 19.15 6.94
N PRO A 43 11.37 19.44 8.12
CA PRO A 43 12.49 18.68 8.67
C PRO A 43 12.13 17.19 8.77
N GLY A 44 12.99 16.33 8.20
CA GLY A 44 12.84 14.88 8.32
C GLY A 44 11.92 14.18 7.30
N HIS A 45 11.24 14.92 6.42
CA HIS A 45 10.37 14.33 5.39
C HIS A 45 10.95 14.55 4.00
N ASN A 46 11.24 13.46 3.30
CA ASN A 46 11.58 13.47 1.88
C ASN A 46 10.26 13.44 1.10
N PRO A 47 9.88 14.52 0.37
CA PRO A 47 8.63 14.56 -0.39
C PRO A 47 8.52 13.40 -1.38
N LEU A 48 9.64 12.97 -1.97
CA LEU A 48 9.68 11.82 -2.88
C LEU A 48 9.40 10.50 -2.14
N GLY A 49 9.81 10.40 -0.87
CA GLY A 49 9.52 9.24 -0.03
C GLY A 49 8.02 9.05 0.18
N GLY A 50 7.30 10.12 0.54
CA GLY A 50 5.85 10.10 0.75
C GLY A 50 5.07 9.69 -0.50
N TRP A 51 5.46 10.23 -1.67
CA TRP A 51 4.85 9.86 -2.95
C TRP A 51 5.18 8.43 -3.37
N SER A 52 6.38 7.90 -3.07
CA SER A 52 6.71 6.50 -3.35
C SER A 52 5.86 5.52 -2.55
N VAL A 53 5.56 5.82 -1.28
CA VAL A 53 4.67 5.00 -0.45
C VAL A 53 3.25 4.98 -1.02
N LEU A 54 2.74 6.13 -1.46
CA LEU A 54 1.42 6.21 -2.09
C LEU A 54 1.37 5.41 -3.40
N ALA A 55 2.40 5.53 -4.24
CA ALA A 55 2.50 4.76 -5.48
C ALA A 55 2.54 3.24 -5.22
N LEU A 56 3.35 2.79 -4.25
CA LEU A 56 3.42 1.38 -3.86
C LEU A 56 2.07 0.87 -3.32
N LEU A 57 1.38 1.65 -2.49
CA LEU A 57 0.05 1.27 -1.96
C LEU A 57 -1.00 1.15 -3.08
N CYS A 58 -1.03 2.11 -4.00
CA CYS A 58 -1.97 2.09 -5.13
C CYS A 58 -1.69 0.90 -6.07
N LEU A 59 -0.43 0.64 -6.40
CA LEU A 59 -0.05 -0.50 -7.25
C LEU A 59 -0.34 -1.83 -6.56
N LEU A 60 -0.06 -1.96 -5.26
CA LEU A 60 -0.43 -3.15 -4.51
C LEU A 60 -1.94 -3.38 -4.47
N LEU A 61 -2.73 -2.31 -4.34
CA LEU A 61 -4.18 -2.41 -4.39
C LEU A 61 -4.65 -2.84 -5.78
N LEU A 62 -4.08 -2.25 -6.84
CA LEU A 62 -4.38 -2.63 -8.22
C LEU A 62 -4.01 -4.10 -8.51
N GLN A 63 -2.85 -4.55 -8.04
CA GLN A 63 -2.40 -5.95 -8.15
C GLN A 63 -3.37 -6.90 -7.45
N ALA A 64 -3.82 -6.52 -6.24
CA ALA A 64 -4.71 -7.35 -5.45
C ALA A 64 -6.13 -7.40 -6.04
N ILE A 65 -6.61 -6.29 -6.61
CA ILE A 65 -7.91 -6.24 -7.29
C ILE A 65 -7.87 -7.02 -8.59
N SER A 66 -6.87 -6.81 -9.45
CA SER A 66 -6.76 -7.54 -10.71
C SER A 66 -6.62 -9.06 -10.50
N GLY A 67 -5.94 -9.47 -9.43
CA GLY A 67 -5.84 -10.88 -9.04
C GLY A 67 -7.17 -11.53 -8.65
N LEU A 68 -8.17 -10.76 -8.17
CA LEU A 68 -9.52 -11.30 -7.87
C LEU A 68 -10.27 -11.79 -9.13
N PHE A 69 -9.88 -11.27 -10.30
CA PHE A 69 -10.48 -11.58 -11.60
C PHE A 69 -9.63 -12.52 -12.44
N ASN A 70 -8.51 -13.03 -11.92
CA ASN A 70 -7.58 -13.89 -12.65
C ASN A 70 -7.69 -15.35 -12.19
N SER A 71 -7.22 -16.27 -13.03
CA SER A 71 -7.21 -17.72 -12.77
C SER A 71 -5.87 -18.29 -13.22
N ASP A 72 -5.34 -19.27 -12.49
CA ASP A 72 -4.20 -20.06 -12.94
C ASP A 72 -4.60 -21.27 -13.81
N ASP A 73 -5.91 -21.42 -14.04
CA ASP A 73 -6.58 -22.46 -14.83
C ASP A 73 -6.34 -23.90 -14.35
N ILE A 74 -5.70 -24.08 -13.18
CA ILE A 74 -5.33 -25.40 -12.65
C ILE A 74 -5.87 -25.60 -11.23
N LEU A 75 -5.56 -24.71 -10.28
CA LEU A 75 -5.86 -24.92 -8.85
C LEU A 75 -6.49 -23.69 -8.18
N PHE A 76 -6.29 -22.49 -8.72
CA PHE A 76 -6.66 -21.25 -8.07
C PHE A 76 -7.31 -20.29 -9.07
N SER A 77 -8.61 -20.05 -8.86
CA SER A 77 -9.35 -18.99 -9.53
C SER A 77 -9.75 -17.93 -8.52
N GLY A 78 -9.63 -16.67 -8.93
CA GLY A 78 -10.12 -15.56 -8.15
C GLY A 78 -11.65 -15.65 -7.93
N PRO A 79 -12.15 -15.23 -6.77
CA PRO A 79 -13.57 -15.37 -6.43
C PRO A 79 -14.49 -14.55 -7.34
N LEU A 80 -13.99 -13.48 -7.97
CA LEU A 80 -14.74 -12.68 -8.93
C LEU A 80 -14.53 -13.13 -10.39
N TYR A 81 -13.69 -14.14 -10.64
CA TYR A 81 -13.42 -14.65 -11.98
C TYR A 81 -14.71 -15.05 -12.69
N TYR A 82 -15.55 -15.87 -12.05
CA TYR A 82 -16.79 -16.37 -12.66
C TYR A 82 -17.86 -15.30 -12.88
N ALA A 83 -17.85 -14.24 -12.08
CA ALA A 83 -18.80 -13.13 -12.20
C ALA A 83 -18.46 -12.16 -13.33
N ALA A 84 -17.19 -12.14 -13.76
CA ALA A 84 -16.70 -11.15 -14.72
C ALA A 84 -16.89 -11.59 -16.18
N GLU A 85 -17.13 -10.63 -17.06
CA GLU A 85 -17.14 -10.87 -18.51
C GLU A 85 -15.73 -11.22 -19.04
N PRO A 86 -15.62 -12.03 -20.12
CA PRO A 86 -14.32 -12.43 -20.68
C PRO A 86 -13.39 -11.24 -20.99
N GLN A 87 -13.93 -10.16 -21.55
CA GLN A 87 -13.18 -8.95 -21.89
C GLN A 87 -12.58 -8.28 -20.66
N LEU A 88 -13.32 -8.29 -19.53
CA LEU A 88 -12.83 -7.75 -18.27
C LEU A 88 -11.72 -8.64 -17.69
N ARG A 89 -11.84 -9.97 -17.80
CA ARG A 89 -10.81 -10.92 -17.35
C ARG A 89 -9.51 -10.73 -18.11
N ASP A 90 -9.56 -10.62 -19.43
CA ASP A 90 -8.39 -10.39 -20.28
C ASP A 90 -7.70 -9.07 -19.93
N LEU A 91 -8.48 -7.98 -19.77
CA LEU A 91 -7.97 -6.69 -19.34
C LEU A 91 -7.31 -6.77 -17.96
N MET A 92 -7.96 -7.41 -16.99
CA MET A 92 -7.44 -7.57 -15.64
C MET A 92 -6.16 -8.42 -15.63
N GLY A 93 -6.06 -9.44 -16.48
CA GLY A 93 -4.84 -10.23 -16.68
C GLY A 93 -3.67 -9.38 -17.16
N VAL A 94 -3.88 -8.56 -18.19
CA VAL A 94 -2.86 -7.62 -18.69
C VAL A 94 -2.47 -6.63 -17.60
N VAL A 95 -3.44 -6.01 -16.92
CA VAL A 95 -3.18 -5.07 -15.83
C VAL A 95 -2.40 -5.75 -14.71
N HIS A 96 -2.72 -7.00 -14.36
CA HIS A 96 -2.02 -7.75 -13.32
C HIS A 96 -0.55 -7.98 -13.64
N GLN A 97 -0.24 -8.32 -14.89
CA GLN A 97 1.14 -8.56 -15.32
C GLN A 97 1.96 -7.26 -15.34
N TRP A 98 1.42 -6.20 -15.96
CA TRP A 98 2.09 -4.90 -15.99
C TRP A 98 2.29 -4.30 -14.60
N THR A 99 1.27 -4.42 -13.74
CA THR A 99 1.34 -3.91 -12.37
C THR A 99 2.41 -4.66 -11.57
N PHE A 100 2.57 -5.97 -11.78
CA PHE A 100 3.61 -6.77 -11.13
C PHE A 100 5.02 -6.28 -11.50
N ASP A 101 5.30 -6.09 -12.79
CA ASP A 101 6.62 -5.67 -13.26
C ASP A 101 6.98 -4.26 -12.77
N ILE A 102 6.02 -3.33 -12.84
CA ILE A 102 6.20 -1.95 -12.34
C ILE A 102 6.43 -1.97 -10.82
N LEU A 103 5.64 -2.75 -10.10
CA LEU A 103 5.76 -2.88 -8.65
C LEU A 103 7.12 -3.44 -8.25
N LEU A 104 7.63 -4.44 -8.95
CA LEU A 104 8.94 -5.02 -8.72
C LEU A 104 10.06 -3.98 -8.92
N GLY A 105 9.98 -3.19 -10.00
CA GLY A 105 10.91 -2.09 -10.26
C GLY A 105 10.90 -1.02 -9.16
N LEU A 106 9.71 -0.63 -8.69
CA LEU A 106 9.58 0.35 -7.60
C LEU A 106 10.05 -0.18 -6.26
N ILE A 107 9.80 -1.46 -5.94
CA ILE A 107 10.32 -2.11 -4.74
C ILE A 107 11.85 -2.10 -4.76
N ALA A 108 12.47 -2.47 -5.88
CA ALA A 108 13.92 -2.44 -6.04
C ALA A 108 14.47 -1.02 -5.81
N LEU A 109 13.89 -0.01 -6.46
CA LEU A 109 14.27 1.40 -6.28
C LEU A 109 14.11 1.86 -4.82
N HIS A 110 13.02 1.47 -4.17
CA HIS A 110 12.74 1.79 -2.78
C HIS A 110 13.80 1.21 -1.84
N ILE A 111 14.13 -0.08 -2.00
CA ILE A 111 15.17 -0.76 -1.21
C ILE A 111 16.53 -0.09 -1.44
N LEU A 112 16.91 0.16 -2.70
CA LEU A 112 18.15 0.86 -3.03
C LEU A 112 18.23 2.23 -2.35
N THR A 113 17.12 2.97 -2.33
CA THR A 113 17.04 4.26 -1.65
C THR A 113 17.26 4.09 -0.15
N ILE A 114 16.57 3.14 0.50
CA ILE A 114 16.77 2.88 1.94
C ILE A 114 18.22 2.51 2.24
N MET A 115 18.82 1.61 1.46
CA MET A 115 20.22 1.21 1.62
C MET A 115 21.17 2.40 1.43
N TYR A 116 20.92 3.26 0.44
CA TYR A 116 21.71 4.47 0.24
C TYR A 116 21.63 5.40 1.46
N TYR A 117 20.44 5.63 2.01
CA TYR A 117 20.29 6.43 3.22
C TYR A 117 20.95 5.80 4.46
N GLN A 118 20.85 4.47 4.60
CA GLN A 118 21.43 3.71 5.70
C GLN A 118 22.96 3.74 5.67
N PHE A 119 23.57 3.46 4.50
CA PHE A 119 25.02 3.29 4.39
C PHE A 119 25.77 4.57 4.02
N ARG A 120 25.23 5.39 3.10
CA ARG A 120 25.91 6.62 2.63
C ARG A 120 25.59 7.82 3.50
N LEU A 121 24.31 8.04 3.80
CA LEU A 121 23.89 9.16 4.65
C LEU A 121 23.95 8.85 6.15
N LYS A 122 24.21 7.58 6.53
CA LYS A 122 24.26 7.10 7.92
C LYS A 122 23.00 7.45 8.72
N LYS A 123 21.86 7.61 8.04
CA LYS A 123 20.56 7.83 8.67
C LYS A 123 19.90 6.49 8.90
N GLN A 124 19.64 6.17 10.17
CA GLN A 124 19.08 4.90 10.62
C GLN A 124 17.59 4.81 10.31
N LEU A 125 17.22 4.47 9.07
CA LEU A 125 15.82 4.40 8.64
C LEU A 125 15.18 3.04 8.93
N ILE A 126 15.97 1.99 9.05
CA ILE A 126 15.47 0.62 9.27
C ILE A 126 15.03 0.44 10.73
N GLN A 127 15.76 1.03 11.67
CA GLN A 127 15.49 0.89 13.10
C GLN A 127 14.10 1.42 13.49
N PRO A 128 13.67 2.63 13.06
CA PRO A 128 12.31 3.11 13.31
C PRO A 128 11.22 2.27 12.65
N MET A 129 11.51 1.60 11.52
CA MET A 129 10.54 0.72 10.85
C MET A 129 10.27 -0.56 11.66
N LEU A 130 11.27 -1.09 12.36
CA LEU A 130 11.15 -2.30 13.17
C LEU A 130 10.62 -2.01 14.58
N VAL A 131 11.16 -0.98 15.21
CA VAL A 131 10.86 -0.65 16.61
C VAL A 131 9.59 0.22 16.72
N GLY A 132 9.22 0.91 15.64
CA GLY A 132 8.12 1.88 15.65
C GLY A 132 8.47 3.19 16.38
N ALA A 133 9.71 3.36 16.83
CA ALA A 133 10.21 4.54 17.52
C ALA A 133 11.44 5.10 16.80
N ALA A 134 11.44 6.39 16.52
CA ALA A 134 12.58 7.10 15.99
C ALA A 134 13.30 7.83 17.12
N THR A 135 14.58 7.52 17.33
CA THR A 135 15.40 8.08 18.42
C THR A 135 15.69 9.58 18.22
N ASP A 136 15.51 10.10 17.01
CA ASP A 136 15.80 11.49 16.62
C ASP A 136 14.54 12.37 16.45
N ARG A 137 13.36 11.88 16.83
CA ARG A 137 12.08 12.58 16.61
C ARG A 137 11.20 12.59 17.85
N GLU A 138 10.86 13.79 18.31
CA GLU A 138 9.89 13.97 19.39
C GLU A 138 8.45 14.03 18.82
N GLY A 139 7.62 13.09 19.27
CA GLY A 139 6.20 13.03 18.88
C GLY A 139 5.40 14.12 19.57
N HIS A 140 4.80 15.04 18.80
CA HIS A 140 4.03 16.16 19.33
C HIS A 140 2.58 15.79 19.72
N LYS A 141 2.14 14.54 19.45
CA LYS A 141 0.79 14.04 19.75
C LYS A 141 0.81 12.58 20.18
N ALA A 142 -0.07 12.24 21.13
CA ALA A 142 -0.21 10.88 21.65
C ALA A 142 -0.61 9.87 20.55
N PRO A 143 -0.05 8.64 20.57
CA PRO A 143 -0.40 7.59 19.63
C PRO A 143 -1.86 7.16 19.81
N VAL A 144 -2.54 6.82 18.71
CA VAL A 144 -3.88 6.21 18.80
C VAL A 144 -3.73 4.77 19.30
N SER A 145 -4.65 4.33 20.15
CA SER A 145 -4.63 2.98 20.74
C SER A 145 -4.63 1.88 19.67
N ALA A 146 -3.70 0.92 19.77
CA ALA A 146 -3.60 -0.25 18.88
C ALA A 146 -4.91 -1.05 18.79
N LEU A 147 -5.71 -1.06 19.86
CA LEU A 147 -7.05 -1.66 19.90
C LEU A 147 -7.99 -1.13 18.80
N LYS A 148 -7.95 0.18 18.52
CA LYS A 148 -8.75 0.76 17.43
C LYS A 148 -8.28 0.27 16.07
N ALA A 149 -6.97 0.10 15.88
CA ALA A 149 -6.41 -0.44 14.64
C ALA A 149 -6.82 -1.90 14.42
N VAL A 150 -6.76 -2.71 15.47
CA VAL A 150 -7.19 -4.12 15.44
C VAL A 150 -8.69 -4.21 15.16
N LEU A 151 -9.51 -3.38 15.80
CA LEU A 151 -10.95 -3.39 15.58
C LEU A 151 -11.31 -3.01 14.14
N VAL A 152 -10.66 -1.98 13.58
CA VAL A 152 -10.83 -1.62 12.16
C VAL A 152 -10.41 -2.77 11.23
N ALA A 153 -9.29 -3.43 11.53
CA ALA A 153 -8.83 -4.58 10.75
C ALA A 153 -9.83 -5.74 10.78
N ILE A 154 -10.38 -6.04 11.96
CA ILE A 154 -11.40 -7.10 12.13
C ILE A 154 -12.67 -6.75 11.36
N VAL A 155 -13.17 -5.51 11.47
CA VAL A 155 -14.36 -5.07 10.74
C VAL A 155 -14.16 -5.19 9.23
N ILE A 156 -13.00 -4.74 8.71
CA ILE A 156 -12.67 -4.86 7.28
C ILE A 156 -12.56 -6.32 6.85
N ALA A 157 -11.95 -7.17 7.68
CA ALA A 157 -11.85 -8.60 7.42
C ALA A 157 -13.23 -9.25 7.30
N LEU A 158 -14.14 -8.95 8.24
CA LEU A 158 -15.50 -9.48 8.25
C LEU A 158 -16.31 -8.99 7.05
N LEU A 159 -16.22 -7.71 6.70
CA LEU A 159 -16.91 -7.15 5.52
C LEU A 159 -16.42 -7.78 4.22
N LEU A 160 -15.10 -7.96 4.08
CA LEU A 160 -14.52 -8.61 2.90
C LEU A 160 -14.90 -10.09 2.83
N TRP A 161 -14.87 -10.80 3.97
CA TRP A 161 -15.30 -12.19 4.07
C TRP A 161 -16.76 -12.35 3.64
N GLN A 162 -17.65 -11.52 4.16
CA GLN A 162 -19.07 -11.54 3.81
C GLN A 162 -19.30 -11.21 2.33
N GLY A 163 -18.57 -10.24 1.78
CA GLY A 163 -18.63 -9.93 0.35
C GLY A 163 -18.14 -11.07 -0.55
N LEU A 164 -17.14 -11.83 -0.09
CA LEU A 164 -16.61 -12.99 -0.80
C LEU A 164 -17.55 -14.20 -0.76
N GLU A 165 -18.27 -14.41 0.35
CA GLU A 165 -19.28 -15.47 0.45
C GLU A 165 -20.46 -15.25 -0.52
N LEU A 166 -20.75 -13.99 -0.87
CA LEU A 166 -21.77 -13.64 -1.87
C LEU A 166 -21.27 -13.80 -3.32
N ALA A 167 -19.97 -14.04 -3.53
CA ALA A 167 -19.42 -14.22 -4.86
C ALA A 167 -19.93 -15.53 -5.48
N PRO A 168 -20.29 -15.53 -6.78
CA PRO A 168 -20.82 -16.71 -7.43
C PRO A 168 -19.79 -17.85 -7.39
N GLN A 169 -20.21 -18.97 -6.81
CA GLN A 169 -19.44 -20.20 -6.74
C GLN A 169 -19.27 -20.79 -8.15
N PRO A 170 -18.18 -21.54 -8.42
CA PRO A 170 -18.06 -22.29 -9.65
C PRO A 170 -19.29 -23.19 -9.84
N GLN A 171 -19.92 -23.11 -11.01
CA GLN A 171 -21.00 -24.03 -11.38
C GLN A 171 -20.42 -25.46 -11.35
N PRO A 172 -21.00 -26.39 -10.57
CA PRO A 172 -20.54 -27.77 -10.61
C PRO A 172 -20.65 -28.32 -12.03
N LEU A 173 -19.57 -28.92 -12.54
CA LEU A 173 -19.48 -29.49 -13.88
C LEU A 173 -20.25 -30.82 -14.03
N TRP A 174 -21.33 -31.02 -13.26
CA TRP A 174 -22.13 -32.24 -13.26
C TRP A 174 -23.63 -31.95 -13.32
#